data_AF-A0A170Z476-F1
#
_entry.id   AF-A0A170Z476-F1
#
_cell.length_a   1.000
_cell.length_b   1.000
_cell.length_c   1.000
_cell.angle_alpha   90.00
_cell.angle_beta   90.00
_cell.angle_gamma   90.00
#
_symmetry.space_group_name_H-M   'P 1'
#
loop_
_entity.id
_entity.type
_entity.pdbx_description
1 polymer ?
#
loop_
_entity_poly.entity_id
_entity_poly.type
_entity_poly.pdbx_seq_one_letter_code
_entity_poly.pdbx_strand_id
1 'polypeptide(L)'
;MPPTGAKGLNLAIGDAVTFARALVHRRETGSDALLDAYSAACPRRVWQAERFSHDLTTMLHRDPGATPFDRRLQLARLDRIGSCRAAAADFAEGYTGFPLD
;
A
#
# COMPACT_ATOMS: atom_id res chain seq x y z
N MET A 1 8.53 -3.57 3.99
CA MET A 1 7.23 -4.26 4.23
C MET A 1 7.28 -5.31 5.34
N PRO A 2 6.71 -5.04 6.51
CA PRO A 2 6.28 -6.08 7.44
C PRO A 2 5.28 -7.04 6.74
N PRO A 3 5.36 -8.36 6.97
CA PRO A 3 4.48 -9.34 6.29
C PRO A 3 2.99 -9.16 6.65
N THR A 4 2.69 -8.42 7.72
CA THR A 4 1.34 -8.12 8.21
C THR A 4 0.40 -7.53 7.16
N GLY A 5 0.94 -6.73 6.22
CA GLY A 5 0.13 -6.14 5.14
C GLY A 5 -0.11 -7.07 3.96
N ALA A 6 0.61 -8.22 3.88
CA ALA A 6 0.60 -9.13 2.74
C ALA A 6 0.80 -8.44 1.37
N LYS A 7 1.59 -7.35 1.33
CA LYS A 7 1.74 -6.52 0.12
C LYS A 7 2.97 -6.81 -0.73
N GLY A 8 3.97 -7.51 -0.22
CA GLY A 8 5.26 -7.70 -0.92
C GLY A 8 5.11 -8.27 -2.33
N LEU A 9 4.41 -9.41 -2.48
CA LEU A 9 4.19 -10.03 -3.79
C LEU A 9 3.27 -9.20 -4.69
N ASN A 10 2.21 -8.60 -4.13
CA ASN A 10 1.27 -7.76 -4.87
C ASN A 10 1.93 -6.49 -5.44
N LEU A 11 2.93 -5.96 -4.73
CA LEU A 11 3.75 -4.88 -5.24
C LEU A 11 4.67 -5.34 -6.37
N ALA A 12 5.40 -6.44 -6.20
CA ALA A 12 6.23 -6.98 -7.27
C ALA A 12 5.43 -7.24 -8.57
N ILE A 13 4.23 -7.81 -8.45
CA ILE A 13 3.34 -8.06 -9.60
C ILE A 13 2.92 -6.74 -10.26
N GLY A 14 2.51 -5.74 -9.50
CA GLY A 14 2.09 -4.46 -10.09
C GLY A 14 3.24 -3.72 -10.80
N ASP A 15 4.46 -3.78 -10.26
CA ASP A 15 5.62 -3.16 -10.90
C ASP A 15 5.97 -3.89 -12.21
N ALA A 16 5.87 -5.23 -12.21
CA ALA A 16 6.03 -6.04 -13.42
C ALA A 16 4.97 -5.73 -14.49
N VAL A 17 3.71 -5.50 -14.11
CA VAL A 17 2.64 -5.10 -15.04
C VAL A 17 2.92 -3.73 -15.65
N THR A 18 3.32 -2.73 -14.84
CA THR A 18 3.67 -1.39 -15.32
C THR A 18 4.88 -1.44 -16.26
N PHE A 19 5.91 -2.22 -15.92
CA PHE A 19 7.07 -2.40 -16.76
C PHE A 19 6.73 -3.09 -18.09
N ALA A 20 5.91 -4.15 -18.06
CA ALA A 20 5.46 -4.84 -19.27
C ALA A 20 4.70 -3.91 -20.22
N ARG A 21 3.83 -3.04 -19.70
CA ARG A 21 3.12 -2.02 -20.49
C ARG A 21 4.09 -1.03 -21.16
N ALA A 22 5.11 -0.59 -20.44
CA ALA A 22 6.13 0.30 -20.98
C ALA A 22 6.94 -0.36 -22.11
N LEU A 23 7.29 -1.65 -21.98
CA LEU A 23 7.98 -2.41 -23.03
C LEU A 23 7.11 -2.58 -24.28
N VAL A 24 5.83 -2.89 -24.12
CA VAL A 24 4.87 -3.00 -25.26
C VAL A 24 4.77 -1.66 -25.98
N HIS A 25 4.61 -0.56 -25.25
CA HIS A 25 4.54 0.78 -25.84
C HIS A 25 5.79 1.15 -26.65
N ARG A 26 6.99 0.89 -26.11
CA ARG A 26 8.25 1.09 -26.84
C ARG A 26 8.30 0.26 -28.12
N ARG A 27 7.88 -1.01 -28.06
CA ARG A 27 7.86 -1.90 -29.22
C ARG A 27 6.92 -1.38 -30.32
N GLU A 28 5.76 -0.87 -29.95
CA GLU A 28 4.73 -0.45 -30.90
C GLU A 28 4.95 0.95 -31.48
N THR A 29 5.52 1.86 -30.69
CA THR A 29 5.64 3.29 -31.05
C THR A 29 7.08 3.76 -31.28
N GLY A 30 8.07 3.00 -30.79
CA GLY A 30 9.46 3.43 -30.73
C GLY A 30 9.76 4.45 -29.61
N SER A 31 8.76 4.88 -28.84
CA SER A 31 8.90 5.89 -27.79
C SER A 31 9.30 5.30 -26.45
N ASP A 32 10.26 5.94 -25.78
CA ASP A 32 10.72 5.59 -24.43
C ASP A 32 9.95 6.29 -23.30
N ALA A 33 8.95 7.11 -23.64
CA ALA A 33 8.23 7.95 -22.68
C ALA A 33 7.68 7.19 -21.44
N LEU A 34 7.14 5.98 -21.63
CA LEU A 34 6.63 5.19 -20.50
C LEU A 34 7.73 4.49 -19.69
N LEU A 35 8.88 4.21 -20.30
CA LEU A 35 10.05 3.68 -19.59
C LEU A 35 10.71 4.77 -18.74
N ASP A 36 10.81 5.98 -19.27
CA ASP A 36 11.33 7.13 -18.52
C ASP A 36 10.44 7.49 -17.33
N ALA A 37 9.11 7.37 -17.50
CA ALA A 37 8.14 7.63 -16.44
C ALA A 37 8.05 6.50 -15.39
N TYR A 38 8.49 5.28 -15.70
CA TYR A 38 8.33 4.09 -14.84
C TYR A 38 8.83 4.33 -13.41
N SER A 39 10.05 4.87 -13.29
CA SER A 39 10.69 5.12 -11.99
C SER A 39 9.96 6.17 -11.16
N ALA A 40 9.24 7.10 -11.80
CA ALA A 40 8.43 8.11 -11.12
C ALA A 40 7.01 7.61 -10.78
N ALA A 41 6.48 6.65 -11.54
CA ALA A 41 5.13 6.11 -11.35
C ALA A 41 5.03 5.10 -10.20
N CYS A 42 6.03 4.23 -10.04
CA CYS A 42 6.01 3.15 -9.04
C CYS A 42 6.04 3.61 -7.57
N PRO A 43 6.78 4.66 -7.15
CA PRO A 43 6.90 5.06 -5.75
C PRO A 43 5.56 5.39 -5.09
N ARG A 44 4.60 5.98 -5.83
CA ARG A 44 3.30 6.37 -5.25
C ARG A 44 2.54 5.17 -4.67
N ARG A 45 2.49 4.06 -5.39
CA ARG A 45 1.81 2.83 -4.95
C ARG A 45 2.59 2.10 -3.85
N VAL A 46 3.91 2.06 -4.00
CA VAL A 46 4.81 1.44 -3.00
C VAL A 46 4.67 2.12 -1.65
N TRP A 47 4.68 3.45 -1.61
CA TRP A 47 4.55 4.20 -0.36
C TRP A 47 3.17 4.03 0.30
N GLN A 48 2.10 3.94 -0.48
CA GLN A 48 0.78 3.64 0.07
C GLN A 48 0.69 2.23 0.67
N ALA A 49 1.34 1.25 0.03
CA ALA A 49 1.43 -0.10 0.57
C ALA A 49 2.35 -0.20 1.82
N GLU A 50 3.46 0.54 1.87
CA GLU A 50 4.30 0.63 3.08
C GLU A 50 3.50 1.27 4.23
N ARG A 51 2.85 2.41 3.98
CA ARG A 51 1.97 3.08 4.97
C ARG A 51 0.96 2.10 5.53
N PHE A 52 0.19 1.43 4.67
CA PHE A 52 -0.85 0.49 5.10
C PHE A 52 -0.26 -0.69 5.89
N SER A 53 0.88 -1.22 5.47
CA SER A 53 1.55 -2.34 6.17
C SER A 53 2.09 -1.92 7.55
N HIS A 54 2.59 -0.69 7.66
CA HIS A 54 3.02 -0.10 8.93
C HIS A 54 1.83 0.16 9.86
N ASP A 55 0.74 0.75 9.34
CA ASP A 55 -0.49 0.99 10.08
C ASP A 55 -1.08 -0.31 10.64
N LEU A 56 -1.15 -1.37 9.84
CA LEU A 56 -1.59 -2.69 10.31
C LEU A 56 -0.69 -3.26 11.40
N THR A 57 0.63 -3.13 11.24
CA THR A 57 1.60 -3.66 12.20
C THR A 57 1.43 -2.97 13.56
N THR A 58 1.41 -1.64 13.56
CA THR A 58 1.24 -0.83 14.79
C THR A 58 -0.15 -0.98 15.41
N MET A 59 -1.18 -1.26 14.61
CA MET A 59 -2.55 -1.43 15.10
C MET A 59 -2.81 -2.82 15.70
N LEU A 60 -2.17 -3.86 15.18
CA LEU A 60 -2.45 -5.26 15.57
C LEU A 60 -1.42 -5.85 16.53
N HIS A 61 -0.21 -5.29 16.63
CA HIS A 61 0.84 -5.78 17.53
C HIS A 61 0.94 -4.91 18.79
N ARG A 62 1.36 -5.53 19.90
CA ARG A 62 1.71 -4.79 21.12
C ARG A 62 3.18 -4.43 21.05
N ASP A 63 3.46 -3.13 21.11
CA ASP A 63 4.82 -2.62 21.31
C ASP A 63 5.17 -2.71 22.82
N PRO A 64 6.24 -3.43 23.21
CA PRO A 64 6.69 -3.51 24.60
C PRO A 64 6.99 -2.15 25.25
N GLY A 65 7.32 -1.12 24.45
CA GLY A 65 7.58 0.24 24.91
C GLY A 65 6.34 1.15 24.95
N ALA A 66 5.15 0.65 24.55
CA ALA A 66 3.96 1.48 24.44
C ALA A 66 3.46 1.99 25.80
N THR A 67 3.09 3.26 25.85
CA THR A 67 2.47 3.86 27.03
C THR A 67 0.98 3.46 27.15
N PRO A 68 0.35 3.65 28.32
CA PRO A 68 -1.11 3.48 28.44
C PRO A 68 -1.91 4.37 27.48
N PHE A 69 -1.39 5.54 27.13
CA PHE A 69 -2.00 6.44 26.14
C PHE A 69 -1.97 5.82 24.74
N ASP A 70 -0.81 5.31 24.30
CA ASP A 70 -0.65 4.67 22.99
C ASP A 70 -1.60 3.49 22.84
N ARG A 71 -1.78 2.71 23.92
CA ARG A 71 -2.72 1.59 23.91
C ARG A 71 -4.18 2.04 23.74
N ARG A 72 -4.58 3.15 24.37
CA ARG A 72 -5.92 3.72 24.17
C ARG A 72 -6.10 4.25 22.75
N LEU A 73 -5.08 4.90 22.18
CA LEU A 73 -5.12 5.36 20.80
C LEU A 73 -5.24 4.20 19.80
N GLN A 74 -4.52 3.10 20.04
CA GLN A 74 -4.60 1.88 19.24
C GLN A 74 -6.02 1.28 19.24
N LEU A 75 -6.64 1.18 20.42
CA LEU A 75 -8.02 0.69 20.55
C LEU A 75 -9.03 1.63 19.88
N ALA A 76 -8.88 2.94 20.04
CA ALA A 76 -9.74 3.92 19.40
C ALA A 76 -9.67 3.85 17.86
N ARG A 77 -8.50 3.56 17.29
CA ARG A 77 -8.36 3.33 15.83
C ARG A 77 -9.11 2.08 15.38
N LEU A 78 -8.98 0.97 16.10
CA LEU A 78 -9.71 -0.27 15.81
C LEU A 78 -11.24 -0.05 15.91
N ASP A 79 -11.69 0.62 16.96
CA ASP A 79 -13.11 0.93 17.15
C ASP A 79 -13.64 1.83 16.03
N ARG A 80 -12.86 2.83 15.59
CA ARG A 80 -13.21 3.69 14.46
C ARG A 80 -13.41 2.89 13.17
N ILE A 81 -12.55 1.91 12.89
CA ILE A 81 -12.69 1.04 11.71
C ILE A 81 -13.96 0.20 11.81
N GLY A 82 -14.26 -0.36 12.98
CA GLY A 82 -15.46 -1.18 13.19
C GLY A 82 -16.78 -0.40 13.20
N SER A 83 -16.76 0.87 13.60
CA SER A 83 -17.97 1.68 13.81
C SER A 83 -18.25 2.70 12.69
N CYS A 84 -17.28 3.02 11.83
CA CYS A 84 -17.43 4.06 10.79
C CYS A 84 -17.23 3.48 9.38
N ARG A 85 -18.27 3.57 8.56
CA ARG A 85 -18.26 3.06 7.17
C ARG A 85 -17.12 3.64 6.31
N ALA A 86 -16.84 4.93 6.44
CA ALA A 86 -15.76 5.56 5.67
C ALA A 86 -14.37 5.04 6.08
N ALA A 87 -14.15 4.81 7.37
CA ALA A 87 -12.90 4.22 7.86
C ALA A 87 -12.77 2.75 7.45
N ALA A 88 -13.87 1.99 7.47
CA ALA A 88 -13.91 0.62 6.97
C ALA A 88 -13.61 0.54 5.46
N ALA A 89 -14.11 1.50 4.67
CA ALA A 89 -13.87 1.57 3.23
C ALA A 89 -12.39 1.85 2.91
N ASP A 90 -11.78 2.86 3.55
CA ASP A 90 -10.34 3.16 3.39
C ASP A 90 -9.47 1.96 3.78
N PHE A 91 -9.81 1.28 4.89
CA PHE A 91 -9.13 0.06 5.29
C PHE A 91 -9.28 -1.05 4.24
N ALA A 92 -10.49 -1.25 3.70
CA ALA A 92 -10.76 -2.26 2.70
C ALA A 92 -9.98 -2.00 1.40
N GLU A 93 -9.93 -0.76 0.92
CA GLU A 93 -9.12 -0.36 -0.24
C GLU A 93 -7.64 -0.66 -0.01
N GLY A 94 -7.12 -0.27 1.15
CA GLY A 94 -5.76 -0.60 1.56
C GLY A 94 -5.51 -2.11 1.59
N TYR A 95 -6.48 -2.91 2.04
CA TYR A 95 -6.38 -4.36 2.16
C TYR A 95 -6.50 -5.09 0.81
N THR A 96 -7.40 -4.68 -0.09
CA THR A 96 -7.57 -5.27 -1.42
C THR A 96 -6.50 -4.82 -2.41
N GLY A 97 -5.86 -3.68 -2.16
CA GLY A 97 -4.79 -3.14 -2.99
C GLY A 97 -5.23 -1.93 -3.82
N PHE A 98 -4.28 -1.04 -4.05
CA PHE A 98 -4.48 0.21 -4.77
C PHE A 98 -4.42 0.01 -6.30
N PRO A 99 -5.12 0.86 -7.09
CA PRO A 99 -5.08 0.83 -8.55
C PRO A 99 -3.67 0.92 -9.16
N LEU A 100 -3.52 0.40 -10.38
CA LEU A 100 -2.26 0.33 -11.14
C LEU A 100 -2.11 1.49 -12.15
N ASP A 101 -2.77 2.62 -11.94
CA ASP A 101 -2.83 3.76 -12.88
C ASP A 101 -1.49 4.07 -13.57
#